data_AF-A0AA36Y4D4-F1
#
_entry.id   AF-A0AA36Y4D4-F1
#
_cell.length_a   1.000
_cell.length_b   1.000
_cell.length_c   1.000
_cell.angle_alpha   90.00
_cell.angle_beta   90.00
_cell.angle_gamma   90.00
#
_symmetry.space_group_name_H-M   'P 1'
#
loop_
_entity.id
_entity.type
_entity.pdbx_description
1 polymer ?
#
loop_
_entity_poly.entity_id
_entity_poly.type
_entity_poly.pdbx_seq_one_letter_code
_entity_poly.pdbx_strand_id
1 'polypeptide(L)'
;MTEDVLVTISGKHLIGGESESEDVELLVPGTYRCTDEGIHEIVYEEPAEEESFGTKNTLRIDGSSMRIEKRGGCTAELCFLNSAERTRCNYRTPYGTFLIGISTSDFRVTVTENCITAELIYAMDVGDAFLKDCEMKVEVRAREGMPDEI
;
A
#
# COMPACT_ATOMS: atom_id res chain seq x y z
N MET A 1 0.70 -9.71 17.30
CA MET A 1 -0.35 -9.09 16.47
C MET A 1 -1.47 -10.10 16.24
N THR A 2 -2.72 -9.64 16.33
CA THR A 2 -3.95 -10.44 16.21
C THR A 2 -4.37 -10.61 14.75
N GLU A 3 -5.31 -11.53 14.48
CA GLU A 3 -5.85 -11.72 13.13
C GLU A 3 -6.69 -10.50 12.67
N ASP A 4 -7.46 -9.87 13.56
CA ASP A 4 -8.24 -8.66 13.27
C ASP A 4 -7.37 -7.40 13.41
N VAL A 5 -7.26 -6.62 12.33
CA VAL A 5 -6.39 -5.43 12.25
C VAL A 5 -7.10 -4.26 11.58
N LEU A 6 -6.59 -3.06 11.86
CA LEU A 6 -6.93 -1.82 11.18
C LEU A 6 -5.75 -1.42 10.29
N VAL A 7 -6.03 -1.22 9.01
CA VAL A 7 -5.03 -0.82 8.00
C VAL A 7 -5.21 0.66 7.71
N THR A 8 -4.14 1.42 7.89
CA THR A 8 -4.04 2.82 7.52
C THR A 8 -3.01 2.97 6.40
N ILE A 9 -3.39 3.54 5.27
CA ILE A 9 -2.48 3.87 4.17
C ILE A 9 -2.56 5.37 3.98
N SER A 10 -1.43 6.04 4.15
CA SER A 10 -1.28 7.49 3.92
C SER A 10 -0.24 7.71 2.83
N GLY A 11 -0.48 8.66 1.95
CA GLY A 11 0.47 9.00 0.88
C GLY A 11 0.51 10.49 0.61
N LYS A 12 1.68 10.96 0.17
CA LYS A 12 1.87 12.31 -0.38
C LYS A 12 2.37 12.18 -1.81
N HIS A 13 1.59 12.69 -2.75
CA HIS A 13 1.97 12.73 -4.15
C HIS A 13 2.31 14.19 -4.52
N LEU A 14 3.58 14.48 -4.78
CA LEU A 14 3.98 15.78 -5.33
C LEU A 14 3.76 15.76 -6.84
N ILE A 15 2.55 16.10 -7.28
CA ILE A 15 2.27 16.31 -8.70
C ILE A 15 2.54 17.78 -9.03
N GLY A 16 3.55 18.05 -9.87
CA GLY A 16 3.57 19.26 -10.68
C GLY A 16 3.84 20.61 -9.99
N GLY A 17 4.58 20.64 -8.87
CA GLY A 17 5.17 21.89 -8.36
C GLY A 17 4.21 22.88 -7.68
N GLU A 18 2.96 22.50 -7.42
CA GLU A 18 2.05 23.26 -6.58
C GLU A 18 1.81 22.50 -5.27
N SER A 19 1.88 23.22 -4.15
CA SER A 19 1.87 22.70 -2.77
C SER A 19 0.45 22.31 -2.32
N GLU A 20 -0.21 21.42 -3.06
CA GLU A 20 -1.39 20.72 -2.58
C GLU A 20 -0.97 19.29 -2.23
N SER A 21 -0.56 19.10 -0.97
CA SER A 21 -0.45 17.76 -0.40
C SER A 21 -1.87 17.23 -0.18
N GLU A 22 -2.39 16.44 -1.13
CA GLU A 22 -3.50 15.56 -0.78
C GLU A 22 -2.94 14.48 0.15
N ASP A 23 -3.26 14.59 1.44
CA ASP A 23 -3.11 13.50 2.40
C ASP A 23 -4.18 12.44 2.04
N VAL A 24 -3.86 11.54 1.13
CA VAL A 24 -4.74 10.42 0.80
C VAL A 24 -4.63 9.42 1.94
N GLU A 25 -5.62 9.41 2.83
CA GLU A 25 -5.69 8.49 3.98
C GLU A 25 -6.81 7.45 3.78
N LEU A 26 -6.43 6.20 3.51
CA LEU A 26 -7.34 5.05 3.55
C LEU A 26 -7.30 4.42 4.94
N LEU A 27 -8.45 4.29 5.59
CA LEU A 27 -8.60 3.60 6.88
C LEU A 27 -9.65 2.50 6.77
N VAL A 28 -9.22 1.24 6.79
CA VAL A 28 -10.11 0.08 6.59
C VAL A 28 -9.75 -1.09 7.50
N PRO A 29 -10.73 -1.89 7.93
CA PRO A 29 -10.45 -3.14 8.62
C PRO A 29 -9.79 -4.14 7.66
N GLY A 30 -8.98 -5.04 8.20
CA GLY A 30 -8.32 -6.09 7.46
C GLY A 30 -8.03 -7.32 8.32
N THR A 31 -7.50 -8.34 7.67
CA THR A 31 -7.10 -9.61 8.29
C THR A 31 -5.59 -9.80 8.15
N TYR A 32 -4.91 -10.05 9.27
CA TYR A 32 -3.46 -10.24 9.32
C TYR A 32 -3.09 -11.71 9.57
N ARG A 33 -2.05 -12.17 8.87
CA ARG A 33 -1.37 -13.45 9.12
C ARG A 33 0.13 -13.29 8.91
N CYS A 34 0.92 -14.08 9.64
CA CYS A 34 2.36 -14.20 9.41
C CYS A 34 2.66 -15.60 8.88
N THR A 35 3.43 -15.70 7.79
CA THR A 35 3.92 -16.99 7.30
C THR A 35 5.09 -17.49 8.16
N ASP A 36 5.40 -18.79 8.05
CA ASP A 36 6.57 -19.39 8.72
C ASP A 36 7.91 -18.77 8.25
N GLU A 37 7.93 -18.17 7.05
CA GLU A 37 9.08 -17.46 6.48
C GLU A 37 9.22 -16.01 6.99
N GLY A 38 8.31 -15.57 7.88
CA GLY A 38 8.33 -14.21 8.43
C GLY A 38 7.72 -13.15 7.51
N ILE A 39 6.91 -13.55 6.53
CA ILE A 39 6.19 -12.62 5.65
C ILE A 39 4.88 -12.22 6.32
N HIS A 40 4.68 -10.92 6.52
CA HIS A 40 3.45 -10.35 7.04
C HIS A 40 2.45 -10.18 5.90
N GLU A 41 1.37 -10.96 5.90
CA GLU A 41 0.29 -10.88 4.91
C GLU A 41 -0.95 -10.20 5.52
N ILE A 42 -1.48 -9.20 4.82
CA ILE A 42 -2.64 -8.42 5.21
C ILE A 42 -3.63 -8.38 4.07
N VAL A 43 -4.87 -8.76 4.34
CA VAL A 43 -5.96 -8.71 3.36
C VAL A 43 -6.95 -7.64 3.79
N TYR A 44 -7.25 -6.70 2.90
CA TYR A 44 -8.23 -5.63 3.13
C TYR A 44 -9.00 -5.31 1.84
N GLU A 45 -10.15 -4.67 1.98
CA GLU A 45 -10.98 -4.25 0.85
C GLU A 45 -11.05 -2.72 0.80
N GLU A 46 -10.83 -2.15 -0.40
CA GLU A 46 -11.09 -0.74 -0.65
C GLU A 46 -12.60 -0.50 -0.79
N PRO A 47 -13.12 0.60 -0.22
CA PRO A 47 -14.52 0.95 -0.38
C PRO A 47 -14.85 1.15 -1.87
N ALA A 48 -15.95 0.55 -2.30
CA ALA A 48 -16.50 0.79 -3.62
C ALA A 48 -17.19 2.16 -3.63
N GLU A 49 -16.71 3.09 -4.45
CA GLU A 49 -17.44 4.33 -4.77
C GLU A 49 -18.59 4.03 -5.76
N GLU A 50 -19.56 4.93 -5.91
CA GLU A 50 -20.79 4.71 -6.70
C GLU A 50 -20.56 4.18 -8.13
N GLU A 51 -19.40 4.46 -8.72
CA GLU A 51 -19.01 4.01 -10.07
C GLU A 51 -17.85 2.99 -10.08
N SER A 52 -17.34 2.58 -8.91
CA SER A 52 -16.18 1.70 -8.79
C SER A 52 -16.57 0.31 -8.27
N PHE A 53 -16.00 -0.73 -8.85
CA PHE A 53 -16.12 -2.08 -8.31
C PHE A 53 -15.14 -2.23 -7.14
N GLY A 54 -15.60 -2.82 -6.04
CA GLY A 54 -14.76 -3.10 -4.86
C GLY A 54 -13.43 -3.77 -5.26
N THR A 55 -12.34 -3.33 -4.65
CA THR A 55 -11.01 -3.88 -4.91
C THR A 55 -10.48 -4.53 -3.64
N LYS A 56 -10.21 -5.83 -3.74
CA LYS A 56 -9.55 -6.59 -2.69
C LYS A 56 -8.04 -6.45 -2.86
N ASN A 57 -7.37 -6.14 -1.77
CA ASN A 57 -5.93 -6.00 -1.71
C ASN A 57 -5.33 -7.10 -0.82
N THR A 58 -4.25 -7.72 -1.31
CA THR A 58 -3.37 -8.56 -0.51
C THR A 58 -2.02 -7.88 -0.42
N LEU A 59 -1.74 -7.30 0.74
CA LEU A 59 -0.49 -6.64 1.09
C LEU A 59 0.44 -7.68 1.74
N ARG A 60 1.67 -7.79 1.23
CA ARG A 60 2.73 -8.62 1.81
C ARG A 60 3.91 -7.72 2.15
N ILE A 61 4.35 -7.76 3.40
CA ILE A 61 5.50 -7.01 3.90
C ILE A 61 6.53 -8.00 4.44
N ASP A 62 7.76 -7.85 3.99
CA ASP A 62 8.93 -8.50 4.57
C ASP A 62 10.07 -7.47 4.71
N GLY A 63 11.25 -7.88 5.19
CA GLY A 63 12.37 -6.96 5.40
C GLY A 63 13.02 -6.42 4.11
N SER A 64 12.74 -7.04 2.97
CA SER A 64 13.31 -6.72 1.66
C SER A 64 12.32 -6.11 0.68
N SER A 65 11.01 -6.28 0.89
CA SER A 65 10.00 -5.80 -0.04
C SER A 65 8.63 -5.58 0.59
N MET A 66 7.83 -4.77 -0.10
CA MET A 66 6.39 -4.70 0.10
C MET A 66 5.68 -4.92 -1.24
N ARG A 67 4.72 -5.85 -1.26
CA ARG A 67 3.90 -6.14 -2.45
C ARG A 67 2.43 -5.90 -2.17
N ILE A 68 1.73 -5.29 -3.12
CA ILE A 68 0.28 -5.12 -3.08
C ILE A 68 -0.31 -5.79 -4.31
N GLU A 69 -1.03 -6.89 -4.11
CA GLU A 69 -1.83 -7.52 -5.15
C GLU A 69 -3.26 -6.99 -5.08
N LYS A 70 -3.70 -6.29 -6.14
CA LYS A 70 -5.07 -5.78 -6.30
C LYS A 70 -5.88 -6.75 -7.17
N ARG A 71 -7.12 -7.04 -6.77
CA ARG A 71 -8.09 -7.84 -7.53
C ARG A 71 -9.49 -7.24 -7.44
N GLY A 72 -10.24 -7.25 -8.54
CA GLY A 72 -11.60 -6.69 -8.61
C GLY A 72 -11.68 -5.55 -9.61
N GLY A 73 -12.21 -4.40 -9.18
CA GLY A 73 -12.33 -3.21 -10.03
C GLY A 73 -11.01 -2.76 -10.64
N CYS A 74 -9.92 -2.88 -9.88
CA CYS A 74 -8.57 -2.79 -10.41
C CYS A 74 -7.81 -4.11 -10.22
N THR A 75 -6.92 -4.45 -11.15
CA THR A 75 -6.02 -5.60 -11.03
C THR A 75 -4.57 -5.19 -11.31
N ALA A 76 -3.70 -5.40 -10.34
CA ALA A 76 -2.28 -5.05 -10.42
C ALA A 76 -1.46 -5.84 -9.38
N GLU A 77 -0.15 -5.92 -9.58
CA GLU A 77 0.80 -6.35 -8.56
C GLU A 77 1.87 -5.27 -8.42
N LEU A 78 1.73 -4.42 -7.41
CA LEU A 78 2.70 -3.36 -7.11
C LEU A 78 3.81 -3.96 -6.26
N CYS A 79 5.08 -3.75 -6.63
CA CYS A 79 6.23 -4.25 -5.89
C CYS A 79 7.18 -3.11 -5.55
N PHE A 80 7.34 -2.83 -4.25
CA PHE A 80 8.31 -1.89 -3.70
C PHE A 80 9.49 -2.68 -3.15
N LEU A 81 10.69 -2.47 -3.67
CA LEU A 81 11.89 -3.22 -3.28
C LEU A 81 12.77 -2.36 -2.38
N ASN A 82 13.36 -2.96 -1.35
CA ASN A 82 14.43 -2.34 -0.57
C ASN A 82 15.78 -2.46 -1.30
N SER A 83 15.80 -2.06 -2.57
CA SER A 83 16.97 -2.08 -3.43
C SER A 83 16.81 -1.02 -4.54
N ALA A 84 17.89 -0.72 -5.24
CA ALA A 84 17.86 0.20 -6.38
C ALA A 84 17.19 -0.40 -7.64
N GLU A 85 16.68 -1.63 -7.57
CA GLU A 85 16.02 -2.28 -8.69
C GLU A 85 14.63 -1.68 -8.94
N ARG A 86 14.35 -1.40 -10.22
CA ARG A 86 13.06 -0.88 -10.65
C ARG A 86 12.12 -2.03 -11.01
N THR A 87 10.91 -1.98 -10.48
CA THR A 87 9.84 -2.92 -10.82
C THR A 87 8.90 -2.30 -11.84
N ARG A 88 8.16 -3.16 -12.57
CA ARG A 88 7.12 -2.75 -13.51
C ARG A 88 5.94 -3.68 -13.42
N CYS A 89 4.73 -3.12 -13.54
CA CYS A 89 3.50 -3.90 -13.53
C CYS A 89 2.46 -3.31 -14.48
N ASN A 90 1.52 -4.15 -14.91
CA ASN A 90 0.32 -3.71 -15.62
C ASN A 90 -0.78 -3.43 -14.61
N TYR A 91 -1.18 -2.17 -14.49
CA TYR A 91 -2.33 -1.75 -13.70
C TYR A 91 -3.57 -1.72 -14.59
N ARG A 92 -4.47 -2.68 -14.39
CA ARG A 92 -5.68 -2.84 -15.20
C ARG A 92 -6.87 -2.22 -14.50
N THR A 93 -7.58 -1.35 -15.20
CA THR A 93 -8.88 -0.79 -14.80
C THR A 93 -9.93 -1.16 -15.85
N PRO A 94 -11.23 -0.90 -15.61
CA PRO A 94 -12.27 -1.15 -16.62
C PRO A 94 -12.09 -0.28 -17.89
N TYR A 95 -11.35 0.82 -17.78
CA TYR A 95 -11.16 1.80 -18.84
C TYR A 95 -9.86 1.61 -19.64
N GLY A 96 -8.95 0.74 -19.18
CA GLY A 96 -7.69 0.51 -19.86
C GLY A 96 -6.63 -0.17 -19.00
N THR A 97 -5.44 -0.33 -19.59
CA THR A 97 -4.26 -0.85 -18.89
C THR A 97 -3.16 0.20 -18.91
N PHE A 98 -2.60 0.49 -17.74
CA PHE A 98 -1.48 1.40 -17.56
C PHE A 98 -0.24 0.61 -17.19
N LEU A 99 0.88 0.88 -17.88
CA LEU A 99 2.18 0.38 -17.45
C LEU A 99 2.69 1.30 -16.35
N ILE A 100 2.91 0.75 -15.17
CA ILE A 100 3.48 1.46 -14.02
C ILE A 100 4.90 0.96 -13.79
N GLY A 101 5.84 1.87 -13.64
CA GLY A 101 7.18 1.59 -13.11
C GLY A 101 7.36 2.19 -11.72
N ILE A 102 8.04 1.46 -10.82
CA ILE A 102 8.26 1.88 -9.44
C ILE A 102 9.75 1.75 -9.11
N SER A 103 10.34 2.82 -8.58
CA SER A 103 11.71 2.82 -8.05
C SER A 103 11.68 3.33 -6.62
N THR A 104 12.02 2.46 -5.66
CA THR A 104 12.01 2.79 -4.23
C THR A 104 13.39 3.28 -3.81
N SER A 105 13.46 4.46 -3.20
CA SER A 105 14.71 5.11 -2.78
C SER A 105 14.99 4.92 -1.28
N ASP A 106 13.95 4.84 -0.45
CA ASP A 106 14.05 4.50 0.97
C ASP A 106 12.89 3.55 1.31
N PHE A 107 13.17 2.53 2.10
CA PHE A 107 12.19 1.54 2.54
C PHE A 107 12.53 1.12 3.97
N ARG A 108 11.61 1.38 4.91
CA ARG A 108 11.77 1.05 6.32
C ARG A 108 10.56 0.31 6.82
N VAL A 109 10.81 -0.82 7.46
CA VAL A 109 9.78 -1.62 8.12
C VAL A 109 10.11 -1.70 9.60
N THR A 110 9.15 -1.30 10.43
CA THR A 110 9.20 -1.45 11.88
C THR A 110 8.09 -2.39 12.31
N VAL A 111 8.46 -3.47 12.98
CA VAL A 111 7.52 -4.45 13.52
C VAL A 111 7.58 -4.41 15.04
N THR A 112 6.42 -4.24 15.67
CA THR A 112 6.23 -4.30 17.12
C THR A 112 5.20 -5.38 17.45
N GLU A 113 4.90 -5.58 18.73
CA GLU A 113 3.93 -6.61 19.15
C GLU A 113 2.55 -6.40 18.51
N ASN A 114 2.09 -5.15 18.39
CA ASN A 114 0.72 -4.82 17.98
C ASN A 114 0.63 -3.89 16.76
N CYS A 115 1.77 -3.50 16.17
CA CYS A 115 1.83 -2.62 15.01
C CYS A 115 2.93 -3.02 14.03
N ILE A 116 2.63 -2.96 12.74
CA ILE A 116 3.59 -3.01 11.64
C ILE A 116 3.51 -1.68 10.92
N THR A 117 4.64 -1.02 10.71
CA THR A 117 4.74 0.24 9.97
C THR A 117 5.73 0.07 8.84
N ALA A 118 5.28 0.31 7.60
CA ALA A 118 6.13 0.40 6.42
C ALA A 118 6.12 1.84 5.91
N GLU A 119 7.29 2.46 5.85
CA GLU A 119 7.52 3.82 5.37
C GLU A 119 8.43 3.76 4.15
N LEU A 120 8.04 4.44 3.07
CA LEU A 120 8.77 4.37 1.81
C LEU A 120 8.73 5.67 1.03
N ILE A 121 9.87 5.95 0.40
CA ILE A 121 10.07 7.04 -0.56
C ILE A 121 10.29 6.40 -1.92
N TYR A 122 9.51 6.78 -2.92
CA TYR A 122 9.58 6.18 -4.25
C TYR A 122 9.32 7.20 -5.36
N ALA A 123 9.74 6.84 -6.56
CA ALA A 123 9.32 7.47 -7.79
C ALA A 123 8.45 6.48 -8.57
N MET A 124 7.44 7.01 -9.26
CA MET A 124 6.51 6.24 -10.08
C MET A 124 6.42 6.86 -11.48
N ASP A 125 6.39 6.03 -12.49
CA ASP A 125 6.05 6.44 -13.85
C ASP A 125 4.78 5.71 -14.32
N VAL A 126 3.89 6.46 -14.96
CA VAL A 126 2.63 5.95 -15.51
C VAL A 126 2.52 6.44 -16.95
N GLY A 127 2.85 5.57 -17.90
CA GLY A 127 3.01 5.99 -19.31
C GLY A 127 4.10 7.06 -19.46
N ASP A 128 3.74 8.24 -19.96
CA ASP A 128 4.65 9.39 -20.11
C ASP A 128 4.70 10.31 -18.88
N ALA A 129 3.83 10.09 -17.88
CA ALA A 129 3.81 10.88 -16.66
C ALA A 129 4.83 10.34 -15.65
N PHE A 130 5.58 11.25 -15.01
CA PHE A 130 6.59 10.92 -14.01
C PHE A 130 6.29 11.63 -12.68
N LEU A 131 6.14 10.84 -11.62
CA LEU A 131 5.95 11.30 -10.25
C LEU A 131 7.23 11.01 -9.45
N LYS A 132 7.81 12.07 -8.88
CA LYS A 132 9.00 12.01 -8.03
C LYS A 132 8.63 12.27 -6.59
N ASP A 133 9.52 11.80 -5.72
CA ASP A 133 9.49 12.14 -4.30
C ASP A 133 8.13 11.82 -3.65
N CYS A 134 7.53 10.70 -4.06
CA CYS A 134 6.31 10.18 -3.46
C CYS A 134 6.65 9.53 -2.12
N GLU A 135 5.84 9.82 -1.11
CA GLU A 135 5.94 9.19 0.20
C GLU A 135 4.69 8.34 0.43
N MET A 136 4.88 7.14 0.96
CA MET A 136 3.77 6.32 1.44
C MET A 136 4.12 5.73 2.79
N LYS A 137 3.12 5.72 3.67
CA LYS A 137 3.19 5.08 4.96
C LYS A 137 2.00 4.16 5.12
N VAL A 138 2.31 2.88 5.32
CA VAL A 138 1.34 1.85 5.62
C VAL A 138 1.50 1.46 7.08
N GLU A 139 0.40 1.47 7.81
CA GLU A 139 0.35 1.07 9.20
C GLU A 139 -0.73 0.01 9.40
N VAL A 140 -0.36 -1.10 10.02
CA VAL A 140 -1.27 -2.19 10.37
C VAL A 140 -1.26 -2.30 11.88
N ARG A 141 -2.41 -2.09 12.53
CA ARG A 141 -2.55 -2.15 14.00
C ARG A 141 -3.53 -3.24 14.39
N ALA A 142 -3.23 -4.00 15.44
CA ALA A 142 -4.20 -4.91 16.06
C ALA A 142 -5.43 -4.12 16.56
N ARG A 143 -6.64 -4.64 16.34
CA ARG A 143 -7.87 -3.99 16.83
C ARG A 143 -8.14 -4.26 18.31
N GLU A 144 -7.65 -5.37 18.85
CA GLU A 144 -7.64 -5.62 20.30
C GLU A 144 -6.62 -4.70 20.98
N GLY A 145 -7.08 -3.52 21.40
CA GLY A 145 -6.25 -2.46 21.98
C GLY A 145 -6.83 -1.06 21.84
N MET A 146 -7.83 -0.86 20.96
CA MET A 146 -8.67 0.34 21.02
C MET A 146 -9.65 0.16 22.19
N PRO A 147 -9.60 1.00 23.24
CA PRO A 147 -10.71 1.04 24.18
C PRO A 147 -11.97 1.37 23.39
N ASP A 148 -13.07 0.64 23.61
CA ASP A 148 -14.40 1.05 23.16
C ASP A 148 -14.57 2.53 23.53
N GLU A 149 -14.62 3.43 22.54
CA GLU A 149 -15.07 4.80 22.78
C GLU A 149 -16.54 4.69 23.24
N ILE A 150 -16.74 5.00 24.52
CA ILE A 150 -18.03 4.99 25.23
C ILE A 150 -18.79 6.29 24.93
#